data_AF-A0A850A429-F1
#
_entry.id   AF-A0A850A429-F1
#
_cell.length_a   1.000
_cell.length_b   1.000
_cell.length_c   1.000
_cell.angle_alpha   90.00
_cell.angle_beta   90.00
_cell.angle_gamma   90.00
#
_symmetry.space_group_name_H-M   'P 1'
#
loop_
_entity.id
_entity.type
_entity.pdbx_description
1 polymer ?
#
loop_
_entity_poly.entity_id
_entity_poly.type
_entity_poly.pdbx_seq_one_letter_code
_entity_poly.pdbx_strand_id
1 'polypeptide(L)'
;MSTATDNPTTRLIVTSAAGEERAYVLAAGAHLTIGRAAANAIVLADARASRSHARIEATASGWEIVDLGSANGTWIDGAAITRAGLRAGALVRIGDSTLRCEESQAPLAAASARVDSEADLEATLAGATLAAHIPDLNTPHLAVHAQGRTWTLPLSPAGLSIGRQAGNDLILDLPRVSRRHARIEPSAEGFRLIDAGSSNGTFIGGRPVQTWQLRNGDTVQIGEARLVFKQAAAADDLTLVEAPAIGRRSPAVIVPGLMGSQLWRGSERVWPSVRRLFTEPDIFCLPDGPELGPRGIVDEMVIVPNLLEQEQYGRLTQFLEEALGYARGVNLLEFAYDWRQDVRISARKLAAALDAWPASPPFTLIAHSLGCLVSRFYIERLGGHSKVGRLLLLGGPHYGAPRMVSYLFKGVELLPFGLMGERLRDVVATFPTSYQILPTYACVFDQEGRPVDLLHDETWLPEPQRGLLRLAREFRQQLGDGCRVPAVSIFGYGLKTLTSLQVTRDASGAFQSLHATEEPGGDATVPETSTVLAGSEIHPVEQAHGSLYVDQDVKMRLKLELLR
;
A
#
# COMPACT_ATOMS: atom_id res chain seq x y z
N MET A 1 -14.35 -30.32 -16.66
CA MET A 1 -13.54 -29.39 -17.48
C MET A 1 -14.48 -28.31 -17.98
N SER A 2 -14.51 -27.16 -17.30
CA SER A 2 -15.19 -25.94 -17.75
C SER A 2 -14.07 -24.97 -18.08
N THR A 3 -13.91 -24.62 -19.35
CA THR A 3 -12.94 -23.62 -19.81
C THR A 3 -13.40 -22.27 -19.30
N ALA A 4 -12.62 -21.66 -18.41
CA ALA A 4 -12.79 -20.25 -18.08
C ALA A 4 -12.69 -19.45 -19.38
N THR A 5 -13.74 -18.71 -19.71
CA THR A 5 -13.72 -17.72 -20.77
C THR A 5 -12.81 -16.58 -20.33
N ASP A 6 -11.61 -16.49 -20.89
CA ASP A 6 -10.69 -15.36 -20.75
C ASP A 6 -11.37 -14.10 -21.30
N ASN A 7 -11.76 -13.17 -20.43
CA ASN A 7 -12.22 -11.86 -20.85
C ASN A 7 -11.02 -11.02 -21.32
N PRO A 8 -11.12 -10.29 -22.45
CA PRO A 8 -10.04 -9.41 -22.91
C PRO A 8 -9.76 -8.31 -21.88
N THR A 9 -8.48 -7.99 -21.68
CA THR A 9 -8.05 -6.93 -20.76
C THR A 9 -7.87 -5.63 -21.55
N THR A 10 -8.62 -4.59 -21.21
CA THR A 10 -8.48 -3.26 -21.83
C THR A 10 -7.26 -2.54 -21.25
N ARG A 11 -6.43 -1.96 -22.12
CA ARG A 11 -5.25 -1.14 -21.77
C ARG A 11 -5.45 0.29 -22.27
N LEU A 12 -4.87 1.24 -21.56
CA LEU A 12 -4.80 2.65 -21.95
C LEU A 12 -3.33 3.04 -22.05
N ILE A 13 -2.87 3.36 -23.27
CA ILE A 13 -1.52 3.85 -23.52
C ILE A 13 -1.56 5.37 -23.51
N VAL A 14 -0.86 5.99 -22.57
CA VAL A 14 -0.78 7.43 -22.41
C VAL A 14 0.56 7.91 -22.91
N THR A 15 0.57 8.74 -23.94
CA THR A 15 1.74 9.45 -24.46
C THR A 15 1.73 10.87 -23.91
N SER A 16 2.78 11.23 -23.15
CA SER A 16 2.93 12.57 -22.58
C SER A 16 3.26 13.61 -23.65
N ALA A 17 3.15 14.90 -23.31
CA ALA A 17 3.59 16.00 -24.18
C ALA A 17 5.07 15.93 -24.57
N ALA A 18 5.90 15.25 -23.76
CA ALA A 18 7.32 15.01 -24.05
C ALA A 18 7.56 13.78 -24.95
N GLY A 19 6.51 13.03 -25.29
CA GLY A 19 6.58 11.82 -26.12
C GLY A 19 6.82 10.53 -25.33
N GLU A 20 6.72 10.55 -24.00
CA GLU A 20 6.90 9.35 -23.16
C GLU A 20 5.60 8.53 -23.11
N GLU A 21 5.69 7.21 -23.32
CA GLU A 21 4.52 6.32 -23.27
C GLU A 21 4.42 5.55 -21.95
N ARG A 22 3.22 5.46 -21.37
CA ARG A 22 2.90 4.68 -20.17
C ARG A 22 1.61 3.90 -20.37
N ALA A 23 1.62 2.62 -20.02
CA ALA A 23 0.46 1.74 -20.16
C ALA A 23 -0.27 1.53 -18.81
N TYR A 24 -1.60 1.66 -18.83
CA TYR A 24 -2.48 1.42 -17.69
C TYR A 24 -3.47 0.31 -18.03
N VAL A 25 -3.72 -0.61 -17.10
CA VAL A 25 -4.73 -1.66 -17.27
C VAL A 25 -6.06 -1.16 -16.70
N LEU A 26 -7.11 -1.19 -17.51
CA LEU A 26 -8.46 -0.82 -17.08
C LEU A 26 -9.20 -2.08 -16.60
N ALA A 27 -9.54 -2.13 -15.31
CA ALA A 27 -10.29 -3.24 -14.72
C ALA A 27 -11.81 -2.97 -14.74
N ALA A 28 -12.64 -3.96 -15.05
CA ALA A 28 -14.10 -3.78 -15.07
C ALA A 28 -14.60 -3.08 -13.78
N GLY A 29 -15.37 -1.99 -13.94
CA GLY A 29 -15.83 -1.15 -12.83
C GLY A 29 -14.94 0.06 -12.50
N ALA A 30 -13.76 0.21 -13.10
CA ALA A 30 -12.84 1.29 -12.74
C ALA A 30 -13.38 2.69 -13.05
N HIS A 31 -13.01 3.64 -12.18
CA HIS A 31 -13.21 5.07 -12.36
C HIS A 31 -11.86 5.78 -12.21
N LEU A 32 -11.33 6.33 -13.30
CA LEU A 32 -9.98 6.89 -13.36
C LEU A 32 -10.04 8.37 -13.62
N THR A 33 -9.57 9.19 -12.69
CA THR A 33 -9.37 10.62 -12.94
C THR A 33 -8.07 10.86 -13.70
N ILE A 34 -8.13 11.78 -14.67
CA ILE A 34 -7.01 12.20 -15.51
C ILE A 34 -6.85 13.71 -15.36
N GLY A 35 -5.63 14.18 -15.12
CA GLY A 35 -5.35 15.61 -15.04
C GLY A 35 -3.92 15.90 -14.62
N ARG A 36 -3.52 17.17 -14.60
CA ARG A 36 -2.13 17.53 -14.25
C ARG A 36 -1.82 17.54 -12.75
N ALA A 37 -2.84 17.53 -11.89
CA ALA A 37 -2.61 17.52 -10.44
C ALA A 37 -2.20 16.12 -9.97
N ALA A 38 -1.31 16.04 -8.98
CA ALA A 38 -0.86 14.79 -8.35
C ALA A 38 -2.00 13.97 -7.68
N ALA A 39 -3.15 14.60 -7.50
CA ALA A 39 -4.38 13.98 -6.99
C ALA A 39 -5.17 13.21 -8.06
N ASN A 40 -4.70 13.04 -9.30
CA ASN A 40 -5.36 12.19 -10.30
C ASN A 40 -4.80 10.76 -10.31
N ALA A 41 -5.61 9.80 -10.76
CA ALA A 41 -5.14 8.43 -11.00
C ALA A 41 -4.10 8.38 -12.14
N ILE A 42 -4.37 9.12 -13.22
CA ILE A 42 -3.45 9.33 -14.35
C ILE A 42 -3.03 10.81 -14.34
N VAL A 43 -1.77 11.06 -13.98
CA VAL A 43 -1.20 12.40 -13.94
C VAL A 43 -0.58 12.73 -15.29
N LEU A 44 -1.03 13.81 -15.92
CA LEU A 44 -0.47 14.30 -17.18
C LEU A 44 0.55 15.41 -16.88
N ALA A 45 1.81 15.21 -17.28
CA ALA A 45 2.85 16.24 -17.25
C ALA A 45 2.63 17.26 -18.38
N ASP A 46 1.49 17.93 -18.33
CA ASP A 46 0.98 18.77 -19.41
C ASP A 46 0.38 20.05 -18.84
N ALA A 47 1.02 21.19 -19.13
CA ALA A 47 0.59 22.48 -18.63
C ALA A 47 -0.77 22.92 -19.21
N ARG A 48 -1.19 22.36 -20.35
CA ARG A 48 -2.49 22.59 -20.97
C ARG A 48 -3.57 21.65 -20.41
N ALA A 49 -3.21 20.61 -19.65
CA ALA A 49 -4.20 19.85 -18.92
C ALA A 49 -4.75 20.64 -17.71
N SER A 50 -6.03 20.47 -17.40
CA SER A 50 -6.62 21.00 -16.16
C SER A 50 -6.18 20.17 -14.97
N ARG A 51 -6.25 20.75 -13.76
CA ARG A 51 -5.86 20.04 -12.52
C ARG A 51 -6.58 18.71 -12.40
N SER A 52 -7.90 18.70 -12.57
CA SER A 52 -8.72 17.51 -12.86
C SER A 52 -9.35 17.77 -14.22
N HIS A 53 -9.00 16.97 -15.24
CA HIS A 53 -9.33 17.25 -16.63
C HIS A 53 -10.48 16.38 -17.13
N ALA A 54 -10.33 15.07 -17.01
CA ALA A 54 -11.30 14.10 -17.48
C ALA A 54 -11.37 12.93 -16.50
N ARG A 55 -12.34 12.05 -16.69
CA ARG A 55 -12.39 10.75 -16.02
C ARG A 55 -12.82 9.66 -16.98
N ILE A 56 -12.28 8.46 -16.81
CA ILE A 56 -12.73 7.25 -17.51
C ILE A 56 -13.59 6.44 -16.55
N GLU A 57 -14.74 5.97 -16.99
CA GLU A 57 -15.66 5.16 -16.19
C GLU A 57 -16.12 3.92 -16.96
N ALA A 58 -16.15 2.77 -16.29
CA ALA A 58 -16.71 1.55 -16.85
C ALA A 58 -18.24 1.66 -16.93
N THR A 59 -18.82 1.18 -18.02
CA THR A 59 -20.26 1.10 -18.23
C THR A 59 -20.66 -0.33 -18.58
N ALA A 60 -21.97 -0.62 -18.56
CA ALA A 60 -22.49 -1.94 -18.96
C ALA A 60 -22.10 -2.32 -20.40
N SER A 61 -21.69 -1.36 -21.23
CA SER A 61 -21.32 -1.54 -22.64
C SER A 61 -19.83 -1.30 -22.94
N GLY A 62 -18.97 -1.19 -21.92
CA GLY A 62 -17.53 -0.98 -22.09
C GLY A 62 -16.99 0.19 -21.27
N TRP A 63 -16.34 1.14 -21.91
CA TRP A 63 -15.70 2.29 -21.26
C TRP A 63 -16.22 3.60 -21.81
N GLU A 64 -16.37 4.61 -20.95
CA GLU A 64 -16.65 5.99 -21.34
C GLU A 64 -15.61 6.94 -20.76
N ILE A 65 -15.32 8.02 -21.46
CA ILE A 65 -14.55 9.16 -20.96
C ILE A 65 -15.47 10.38 -20.83
N VAL A 66 -15.34 11.10 -19.72
CA VAL A 66 -16.15 12.27 -19.36
C VAL A 66 -15.22 13.43 -19.06
N ASP A 67 -15.41 14.56 -19.75
CA ASP A 67 -14.71 15.80 -19.46
C ASP A 67 -15.27 16.44 -18.18
N LEU A 68 -14.39 16.92 -17.30
CA LEU A 68 -14.76 17.47 -15.99
C LEU A 68 -14.91 19.01 -16.01
N GLY A 69 -15.26 19.59 -17.16
CA GLY A 69 -15.29 21.04 -17.34
C GLY A 69 -13.88 21.61 -17.51
N SER A 70 -13.04 20.91 -18.26
CA SER A 70 -11.65 21.28 -18.45
C SER A 70 -11.50 22.60 -19.24
N ALA A 71 -10.44 23.35 -18.95
CA ALA A 71 -10.20 24.66 -19.59
C ALA A 71 -9.91 24.56 -21.10
N ASN A 72 -9.35 23.44 -21.56
CA ASN A 72 -8.94 23.24 -22.96
C ASN A 72 -9.77 22.17 -23.69
N GLY A 73 -10.73 21.54 -23.01
CA GLY A 73 -11.56 20.47 -23.54
C GLY A 73 -10.83 19.12 -23.68
N THR A 74 -11.61 18.04 -23.62
CA THR A 74 -11.20 16.68 -24.01
C THR A 74 -11.63 16.40 -25.44
N TRP A 75 -10.75 15.79 -26.24
CA TRP A 75 -11.05 15.41 -27.62
C TRP A 75 -10.94 13.90 -27.82
N ILE A 76 -11.82 13.29 -28.60
CA ILE A 76 -11.71 11.89 -29.06
C ILE A 76 -11.78 11.86 -30.59
N ASP A 77 -10.80 11.23 -31.23
CA ASP A 77 -10.70 11.11 -32.70
C ASP A 77 -10.88 12.45 -33.44
N GLY A 78 -10.41 13.54 -32.82
CA GLY A 78 -10.49 14.91 -33.35
C GLY A 78 -11.75 15.70 -33.02
N ALA A 79 -12.77 15.10 -32.38
CA ALA A 79 -14.00 15.77 -31.96
C ALA A 79 -13.99 16.13 -30.46
N ALA A 80 -14.49 17.30 -30.08
CA ALA A 80 -14.60 17.71 -28.67
C ALA A 80 -15.74 16.97 -27.99
N ILE A 81 -15.52 16.52 -26.76
CA ILE A 81 -16.48 15.74 -26.00
C ILE A 81 -16.73 16.33 -24.62
N THR A 82 -17.95 16.17 -24.14
CA THR A 82 -18.29 16.24 -22.72
C THR A 82 -18.40 14.83 -22.13
N ARG A 83 -18.83 13.87 -22.94
CA ARG A 83 -18.88 12.44 -22.65
C ARG A 83 -18.81 11.65 -23.96
N ALA A 84 -18.04 10.57 -24.01
CA ALA A 84 -17.96 9.68 -25.16
C ALA A 84 -17.53 8.26 -24.80
N GLY A 85 -17.95 7.27 -25.60
CA GLY A 85 -17.49 5.89 -25.48
C GLY A 85 -16.03 5.73 -25.89
N LEU A 86 -15.23 5.09 -25.04
CA LEU A 86 -13.81 4.80 -25.24
C LEU A 86 -13.64 3.39 -25.81
N ARG A 87 -13.69 3.28 -27.14
CA ARG A 87 -13.54 2.01 -27.86
C ARG A 87 -12.06 1.65 -28.05
N ALA A 88 -11.77 0.37 -28.25
CA ALA A 88 -10.44 -0.05 -28.68
C ALA A 88 -10.02 0.69 -29.97
N GLY A 89 -8.80 1.22 -29.97
CA GLY A 89 -8.24 2.06 -31.03
C GLY A 89 -8.56 3.56 -30.92
N ALA A 90 -9.48 3.99 -30.05
CA ALA A 90 -9.84 5.40 -29.92
C ALA A 90 -8.65 6.23 -29.41
N LEU A 91 -8.44 7.39 -30.03
CA LEU A 91 -7.39 8.33 -29.64
C LEU A 91 -8.00 9.54 -28.92
N VAL A 92 -7.81 9.59 -27.61
CA VAL A 92 -8.17 10.74 -26.79
C VAL A 92 -7.00 11.72 -26.77
N ARG A 93 -7.28 13.02 -26.90
CA ARG A 93 -6.29 14.08 -26.73
C ARG A 93 -6.71 15.02 -25.60
N ILE A 94 -5.79 15.26 -24.69
CA ILE A 94 -5.92 16.16 -23.54
C ILE A 94 -4.68 17.06 -23.55
N GLY A 95 -4.86 18.34 -23.88
CA GLY A 95 -3.71 19.24 -24.08
C GLY A 95 -2.84 18.78 -25.25
N ASP A 96 -1.57 18.57 -24.97
CA ASP A 96 -0.54 18.03 -25.87
C ASP A 96 -0.32 16.52 -25.64
N SER A 97 -0.97 15.93 -24.64
CA SER A 97 -0.92 14.49 -24.35
C SER A 97 -2.00 13.72 -25.11
N THR A 98 -1.71 12.45 -25.42
CA THR A 98 -2.66 11.53 -26.06
C THR A 98 -2.85 10.25 -25.27
N LEU A 99 -4.06 9.68 -25.30
CA LEU A 99 -4.38 8.40 -24.69
C LEU A 99 -5.00 7.49 -25.76
N ARG A 100 -4.45 6.30 -25.95
CA ARG A 100 -4.94 5.29 -26.89
C ARG A 100 -5.48 4.10 -26.12
N CYS A 101 -6.74 3.73 -26.37
CA CYS A 101 -7.34 2.54 -25.79
C CYS A 101 -6.99 1.31 -26.63
N GLU A 102 -6.60 0.20 -26.03
CA GLU A 102 -6.23 -1.04 -26.71
C GLU A 102 -6.89 -2.25 -26.03
N GLU A 103 -7.25 -3.27 -26.81
CA GLU A 103 -7.64 -4.58 -26.28
C GLU A 103 -6.45 -5.54 -26.38
N SER A 104 -6.05 -6.13 -25.26
CA SER A 104 -5.01 -7.15 -25.25
C SER A 104 -5.60 -8.55 -25.07
N GLN A 105 -5.27 -9.46 -25.99
CA GLN A 105 -5.51 -10.91 -25.87
C GLN A 105 -4.42 -11.64 -25.07
N ALA A 106 -3.38 -10.93 -24.62
CA ALA A 106 -2.31 -11.56 -23.85
C ALA A 106 -2.78 -11.78 -22.40
N PRO A 107 -2.66 -13.00 -21.86
CA PRO A 107 -2.94 -13.21 -20.44
C PRO A 107 -2.02 -12.35 -19.58
N LEU A 108 -2.48 -11.93 -18.40
CA LEU A 108 -1.64 -11.54 -17.24
C LEU A 108 -0.86 -12.76 -16.70
N ALA A 109 -0.36 -13.63 -17.58
CA ALA A 109 0.51 -14.72 -17.23
C ALA A 109 1.90 -14.14 -17.01
N ALA A 110 2.38 -14.30 -15.78
CA ALA A 110 3.77 -14.07 -15.41
C ALA A 110 4.68 -14.56 -16.54
N ALA A 111 5.54 -13.68 -17.04
CA ALA A 111 6.63 -14.05 -17.93
C ALA A 111 7.33 -15.26 -17.29
N SER A 112 7.25 -16.40 -17.97
CA SER A 112 7.87 -17.67 -17.58
C SER A 112 9.14 -17.94 -18.40
N ALA A 113 9.72 -16.90 -19.00
CA ALA A 113 11.02 -16.95 -19.64
C ALA A 113 12.10 -16.80 -18.56
N ARG A 114 12.84 -17.87 -18.30
CA ARG A 114 13.97 -17.84 -17.35
C ARG A 114 14.95 -16.74 -17.73
N VAL A 115 15.18 -15.78 -16.85
CA VAL A 115 16.11 -14.66 -17.12
C VAL A 115 17.51 -15.05 -16.63
N ASP A 116 18.40 -15.37 -17.57
CA ASP A 116 19.77 -15.81 -17.29
C ASP A 116 20.85 -14.82 -17.82
N SER A 117 20.47 -13.74 -18.53
CA SER A 117 21.38 -12.71 -19.07
C SER A 117 20.83 -11.27 -18.99
N GLU A 118 21.70 -10.27 -19.20
CA GLU A 118 21.31 -8.84 -19.25
C GLU A 118 20.32 -8.55 -20.39
N ALA A 119 20.48 -9.22 -21.54
CA ALA A 119 19.56 -9.09 -22.67
C ALA A 119 18.17 -9.70 -22.36
N ASP A 120 18.13 -10.83 -21.64
CA ASP A 120 16.86 -11.45 -21.23
C ASP A 120 16.11 -10.58 -20.21
N LEU A 121 16.86 -9.88 -19.34
CA LEU A 121 16.29 -8.93 -18.39
C LEU A 121 15.65 -7.74 -19.11
N GLU A 122 16.35 -7.13 -20.06
CA GLU A 122 15.81 -6.02 -20.86
C GLU A 122 14.54 -6.44 -21.62
N ALA A 123 14.55 -7.62 -22.25
CA ALA A 123 13.39 -8.15 -22.97
C ALA A 123 12.20 -8.47 -22.04
N THR A 124 12.45 -9.04 -20.86
CA THR A 124 11.41 -9.40 -19.88
C THR A 124 10.80 -8.17 -19.23
N LEU A 125 11.63 -7.19 -18.83
CA LEU A 125 11.17 -5.96 -18.22
C LEU A 125 10.43 -5.06 -19.22
N ALA A 126 10.80 -5.08 -20.50
CA ALA A 126 10.07 -4.39 -21.56
C ALA A 126 8.66 -4.95 -21.80
N GLY A 127 8.42 -6.22 -21.46
CA GLY A 127 7.11 -6.88 -21.54
C GLY A 127 6.30 -6.87 -20.23
N ALA A 128 6.90 -6.45 -19.11
CA ALA A 128 6.27 -6.51 -17.79
C ALA A 128 5.34 -5.32 -17.55
N THR A 129 4.04 -5.51 -17.74
CA THR A 129 3.02 -4.54 -17.30
C THR A 129 2.86 -4.54 -15.78
N LEU A 130 3.24 -3.44 -15.13
CA LEU A 130 2.85 -3.14 -13.75
C LEU A 130 1.34 -2.88 -13.70
N ALA A 131 0.58 -3.87 -13.22
CA ALA A 131 -0.85 -3.74 -13.03
C ALA A 131 -1.12 -2.90 -11.77
N ALA A 132 -1.42 -1.61 -11.94
CA ALA A 132 -2.14 -0.86 -10.92
C ALA A 132 -3.60 -1.36 -10.93
N HIS A 133 -3.97 -2.17 -9.94
CA HIS A 133 -5.36 -2.52 -9.70
C HIS A 133 -6.04 -1.29 -9.09
N ILE A 134 -7.11 -0.80 -9.72
CA ILE A 134 -7.87 0.36 -9.23
C ILE A 134 -9.28 -0.15 -8.94
N PRO A 135 -9.65 -0.30 -7.65
CA PRO A 135 -10.93 -0.87 -7.25
C PRO A 135 -12.12 0.02 -7.63
N ASP A 136 -13.23 -0.66 -7.87
CA ASP A 136 -14.59 -0.14 -8.02
C ASP A 136 -15.09 0.47 -6.69
N LEU A 137 -15.29 1.79 -6.63
CA LEU A 137 -15.86 2.49 -5.46
C LEU A 137 -16.94 3.50 -5.86
N ASN A 138 -17.80 3.16 -6.83
CA ASN A 138 -18.88 4.07 -7.29
C ASN A 138 -20.16 4.01 -6.46
N THR A 139 -20.24 3.14 -5.46
CA THR A 139 -21.34 3.14 -4.50
C THR A 139 -20.81 3.41 -3.10
N PRO A 140 -21.49 4.25 -2.30
CA PRO A 140 -21.20 4.34 -0.88
C PRO A 140 -21.24 2.93 -0.29
N HIS A 141 -20.22 2.54 0.45
CA HIS A 141 -20.09 1.19 0.96
C HIS A 141 -19.40 1.20 2.32
N LEU A 142 -19.45 0.04 2.98
CA LEU A 142 -18.67 -0.23 4.18
C LEU A 142 -17.54 -1.17 3.82
N ALA A 143 -16.31 -0.79 4.17
CA ALA A 143 -15.23 -1.74 4.33
C ALA A 143 -15.33 -2.32 5.75
N VAL A 144 -15.79 -3.56 5.86
CA VAL A 144 -16.06 -4.24 7.14
C VAL A 144 -14.86 -5.09 7.50
N HIS A 145 -14.24 -4.79 8.64
CA HIS A 145 -13.16 -5.58 9.22
C HIS A 145 -13.66 -6.29 10.49
N ALA A 146 -13.73 -7.62 10.44
CA ALA A 146 -14.13 -8.46 11.56
C ALA A 146 -13.48 -9.84 11.46
N GLN A 147 -13.19 -10.46 12.62
CA GLN A 147 -12.61 -11.81 12.71
C GLN A 147 -11.33 -11.98 11.87
N GLY A 148 -10.52 -10.91 11.78
CA GLY A 148 -9.26 -10.91 11.03
C GLY A 148 -9.40 -10.84 9.52
N ARG A 149 -10.61 -10.55 9.00
CA ARG A 149 -10.87 -10.43 7.56
C ARG A 149 -11.53 -9.11 7.21
N THR A 150 -11.27 -8.62 6.00
CA THR A 150 -11.91 -7.41 5.46
C THR A 150 -12.68 -7.71 4.18
N TRP A 151 -13.90 -7.18 4.08
CA TRP A 151 -14.72 -7.28 2.88
C TRP A 151 -15.57 -6.02 2.68
N THR A 152 -16.03 -5.84 1.45
CA THR A 152 -16.84 -4.69 1.04
C THR A 152 -18.33 -5.04 1.09
N LEU A 153 -19.14 -4.12 1.62
CA LEU A 153 -20.59 -4.22 1.63
C LEU A 153 -21.21 -2.92 1.09
N PRO A 154 -21.85 -2.94 -0.11
CA PRO A 154 -22.45 -1.74 -0.68
C PRO A 154 -23.64 -1.27 0.15
N LEU A 155 -23.79 0.06 0.27
CA LEU A 155 -24.98 0.67 0.86
C LEU A 155 -25.98 1.01 -0.24
N SER A 156 -27.17 0.43 -0.11
CA SER A 156 -28.29 0.72 -1.00
C SER A 156 -29.17 1.85 -0.44
N PRO A 157 -30.01 2.50 -1.27
CA PRO A 157 -31.01 3.45 -0.80
C PRO A 157 -32.04 2.86 0.18
N ALA A 158 -32.15 1.53 0.30
CA ALA A 158 -33.02 0.90 1.30
C ALA A 158 -32.43 0.93 2.73
N GLY A 159 -31.18 1.36 2.87
CA GLY A 159 -30.43 1.27 4.12
C GLY A 159 -29.83 -0.12 4.35
N LEU A 160 -29.37 -0.35 5.57
CA LEU A 160 -28.68 -1.56 6.01
C LEU A 160 -28.95 -1.80 7.50
N SER A 161 -29.40 -2.99 7.85
CA SER A 161 -29.50 -3.46 9.25
C SER A 161 -28.24 -4.23 9.66
N ILE A 162 -27.79 -4.02 10.90
CA ILE A 162 -26.55 -4.60 11.45
C ILE A 162 -26.86 -5.31 12.76
N GLY A 163 -26.42 -6.56 12.91
CA GLY A 163 -26.54 -7.28 14.16
C GLY A 163 -26.09 -8.74 14.07
N ARG A 164 -26.18 -9.46 15.18
CA ARG A 164 -25.75 -10.87 15.26
C ARG A 164 -26.80 -11.86 14.74
N GLN A 165 -28.06 -11.48 14.68
CA GLN A 165 -29.12 -12.37 14.19
C GLN A 165 -29.01 -12.54 12.66
N ALA A 166 -29.28 -13.74 12.16
CA ALA A 166 -29.25 -14.09 10.73
C ALA A 166 -30.23 -13.32 9.81
N GLY A 167 -31.09 -12.47 10.38
CA GLY A 167 -32.05 -11.64 9.62
C GLY A 167 -31.62 -10.19 9.43
N ASN A 168 -30.39 -9.82 9.79
CA ASN A 168 -29.83 -8.52 9.45
C ASN A 168 -29.11 -8.61 8.10
N ASP A 169 -28.98 -7.47 7.41
CA ASP A 169 -28.25 -7.37 6.14
C ASP A 169 -26.74 -7.57 6.35
N LEU A 170 -26.18 -7.00 7.42
CA LEU A 170 -24.84 -7.29 7.90
C LEU A 170 -24.89 -8.12 9.19
N ILE A 171 -24.52 -9.39 9.04
CA ILE A 171 -24.44 -10.34 10.14
C ILE A 171 -23.05 -10.30 10.75
N LEU A 172 -22.96 -9.88 12.01
CA LEU A 172 -21.73 -9.91 12.80
C LEU A 172 -21.91 -10.90 13.94
N ASP A 173 -21.53 -12.16 13.73
CA ASP A 173 -21.61 -13.22 14.74
C ASP A 173 -20.49 -13.11 15.79
N LEU A 174 -20.61 -12.07 16.61
CA LEU A 174 -19.64 -11.69 17.62
C LEU A 174 -20.32 -11.56 19.00
N PRO A 175 -19.73 -12.06 20.10
CA PRO A 175 -20.37 -12.09 21.41
C PRO A 175 -20.87 -10.73 21.91
N ARG A 176 -20.16 -9.64 21.57
CA ARG A 176 -20.51 -8.27 21.98
C ARG A 176 -21.53 -7.59 21.06
N VAL A 177 -21.99 -8.25 20.00
CA VAL A 177 -22.97 -7.71 19.07
C VAL A 177 -24.38 -8.18 19.43
N SER A 178 -25.29 -7.20 19.50
CA SER A 178 -26.71 -7.43 19.82
C SER A 178 -27.42 -8.05 18.62
N ARG A 179 -28.53 -8.77 18.85
CA ARG A 179 -29.31 -9.42 17.78
C ARG A 179 -29.71 -8.45 16.67
N ARG A 180 -30.17 -7.25 17.05
CA ARG A 180 -30.33 -6.06 16.20
C ARG A 180 -29.54 -4.96 16.91
N HIS A 181 -28.44 -4.52 16.33
CA HIS A 181 -27.48 -3.67 17.03
C HIS A 181 -27.54 -2.22 16.53
N ALA A 182 -27.49 -2.03 15.22
CA ALA A 182 -27.58 -0.73 14.60
C ALA A 182 -28.22 -0.84 13.22
N ARG A 183 -28.55 0.30 12.62
CA ARG A 183 -28.93 0.39 11.21
C ARG A 183 -28.37 1.66 10.59
N ILE A 184 -28.13 1.60 9.29
CA ILE A 184 -27.75 2.73 8.47
C ILE A 184 -28.93 3.02 7.55
N GLU A 185 -29.40 4.27 7.55
CA GLU A 185 -30.54 4.70 6.75
C GLU A 185 -30.11 5.82 5.80
N PRO A 186 -30.74 5.94 4.62
CA PRO A 186 -30.57 7.14 3.79
C PRO A 186 -31.06 8.39 4.55
N SER A 187 -30.44 9.51 4.24
CA SER A 187 -30.72 10.84 4.79
C SER A 187 -30.56 11.89 3.70
N ALA A 188 -30.98 13.13 3.96
CA ALA A 188 -30.80 14.23 3.00
C ALA A 188 -29.31 14.50 2.67
N GLU A 189 -28.40 14.17 3.60
CA GLU A 189 -26.95 14.40 3.50
C GLU A 189 -26.16 13.10 3.22
N GLY A 190 -26.81 12.08 2.65
CA GLY A 190 -26.18 10.77 2.37
C GLY A 190 -26.72 9.70 3.32
N PHE A 191 -25.90 9.18 4.25
CA PHE A 191 -26.28 8.09 5.14
C PHE A 191 -26.13 8.44 6.62
N ARG A 192 -27.05 7.94 7.44
CA ARG A 192 -27.05 8.14 8.88
C ARG A 192 -27.09 6.81 9.62
N LEU A 193 -26.17 6.64 10.56
CA LEU A 193 -26.11 5.51 11.48
C LEU A 193 -27.01 5.77 12.68
N ILE A 194 -27.76 4.75 13.10
CA ILE A 194 -28.65 4.77 14.27
C ILE A 194 -28.41 3.50 15.08
N ASP A 195 -28.02 3.65 16.35
CA ASP A 195 -27.97 2.54 17.30
C ASP A 195 -29.41 2.07 17.64
N ALA A 196 -29.62 0.76 17.70
CA ALA A 196 -30.95 0.16 17.89
C ALA A 196 -31.25 -0.20 19.36
N GLY A 197 -30.65 0.52 20.32
CA GLY A 197 -30.73 0.19 21.75
C GLY A 197 -29.82 -0.99 22.10
N SER A 198 -28.62 -1.00 21.52
CA SER A 198 -27.67 -2.09 21.68
C SER A 198 -27.14 -2.18 23.13
N SER A 199 -26.76 -3.39 23.55
CA SER A 199 -26.32 -3.64 24.94
C SER A 199 -24.91 -3.09 25.22
N ASN A 200 -24.05 -3.07 24.20
CA ASN A 200 -22.66 -2.65 24.34
C ASN A 200 -22.37 -1.29 23.69
N GLY A 201 -23.35 -0.69 23.01
CA GLY A 201 -23.21 0.58 22.31
C GLY A 201 -22.55 0.48 20.94
N THR A 202 -22.78 1.51 20.13
CA THR A 202 -22.11 1.78 18.85
C THR A 202 -21.18 2.99 19.04
N PHE A 203 -19.95 2.94 18.52
CA PHE A 203 -18.94 3.99 18.77
C PHE A 203 -18.33 4.53 17.48
N ILE A 204 -17.95 5.81 17.48
CA ILE A 204 -17.15 6.45 16.43
C ILE A 204 -16.05 7.26 17.12
N GLY A 205 -14.79 7.03 16.74
CA GLY A 205 -13.64 7.66 17.40
C GLY A 205 -13.58 7.41 18.91
N GLY A 206 -14.01 6.22 19.35
CA GLY A 206 -14.10 5.84 20.77
C GLY A 206 -15.24 6.47 21.56
N ARG A 207 -16.10 7.29 20.94
CA ARG A 207 -17.24 7.94 21.59
C ARG A 207 -18.54 7.19 21.28
N PRO A 208 -19.39 6.87 22.28
CA PRO A 208 -20.67 6.23 22.04
C PRO A 208 -21.61 7.18 21.29
N VAL A 209 -22.33 6.67 20.31
CA VAL A 209 -23.27 7.43 19.49
C VAL A 209 -24.62 6.72 19.42
N GLN A 210 -25.71 7.50 19.52
CA GLN A 210 -27.08 7.02 19.30
C GLN A 210 -27.52 7.25 17.85
N THR A 211 -27.11 8.38 17.28
CA THR A 211 -27.35 8.75 15.88
C THR A 211 -26.15 9.54 15.38
N TRP A 212 -25.70 9.25 14.16
CA TRP A 212 -24.52 9.88 13.57
C TRP A 212 -24.65 10.02 12.06
N GLN A 213 -24.40 11.22 11.54
CA GLN A 213 -24.31 11.46 10.10
C GLN A 213 -22.96 10.94 9.60
N LEU A 214 -22.98 9.88 8.79
CA LEU A 214 -21.76 9.23 8.33
C LEU A 214 -21.02 10.14 7.34
N ARG A 215 -19.72 10.29 7.56
CA ARG A 215 -18.79 11.00 6.68
C ARG A 215 -17.73 10.04 6.16
N ASN A 216 -17.21 10.32 4.97
CA ASN A 216 -16.17 9.49 4.37
C ASN A 216 -14.99 9.29 5.34
N GLY A 217 -14.58 8.03 5.53
CA GLY A 217 -13.53 7.64 6.48
C GLY A 217 -13.97 7.42 7.92
N ASP A 218 -15.24 7.68 8.27
CA ASP A 218 -15.76 7.37 9.61
C ASP A 218 -15.61 5.88 9.89
N THR A 219 -15.00 5.56 11.04
CA THR A 219 -14.86 4.19 11.52
C THR A 219 -15.89 3.94 12.62
N VAL A 220 -16.92 3.17 12.28
CA VAL A 220 -17.93 2.69 13.22
C VAL A 220 -17.40 1.45 13.92
N GLN A 221 -17.42 1.43 15.24
CA GLN A 221 -17.05 0.28 16.06
C GLN A 221 -18.29 -0.34 16.69
N ILE A 222 -18.47 -1.65 16.46
CA ILE A 222 -19.54 -2.48 17.00
C ILE A 222 -18.91 -3.77 17.55
N GLY A 223 -18.81 -3.88 18.87
CA GLY A 223 -18.01 -4.94 19.50
C GLY A 223 -16.55 -4.89 19.04
N GLU A 224 -16.04 -6.01 18.52
CA GLU A 224 -14.72 -6.14 17.92
C GLU A 224 -14.68 -5.77 16.43
N ALA A 225 -15.83 -5.60 15.78
CA ALA A 225 -15.90 -5.24 14.37
C ALA A 225 -15.69 -3.74 14.16
N ARG A 226 -15.03 -3.41 13.06
CA ARG A 226 -14.78 -2.03 12.60
C ARG A 226 -15.33 -1.88 11.19
N LEU A 227 -16.23 -0.94 10.98
CA LEU A 227 -16.87 -0.67 9.70
C LEU A 227 -16.45 0.72 9.24
N VAL A 228 -15.66 0.80 8.18
CA VAL A 228 -15.21 2.08 7.63
C VAL A 228 -16.16 2.50 6.52
N PHE A 229 -16.84 3.61 6.72
CA PHE A 229 -17.71 4.16 5.68
C PHE A 229 -16.88 4.82 4.59
N LYS A 230 -17.12 4.40 3.35
CA LYS A 230 -16.49 4.91 2.15
C LYS A 230 -17.57 5.54 1.29
N GLN A 231 -17.45 6.83 1.04
CA GLN A 231 -18.34 7.53 0.11
C GLN A 231 -17.88 7.27 -1.33
N ALA A 232 -18.81 7.29 -2.29
CA ALA A 232 -18.43 7.24 -3.70
C ALA A 232 -17.52 8.44 -4.03
N ALA A 233 -16.38 8.18 -4.67
CA ALA A 233 -15.38 9.20 -4.91
C ALA A 233 -15.92 10.31 -5.83
N ALA A 234 -16.17 11.50 -5.26
CA ALA A 234 -16.33 12.71 -6.05
C ALA A 234 -14.94 13.32 -6.28
N ALA A 235 -14.54 13.52 -7.54
CA ALA A 235 -13.26 14.15 -7.92
C ALA A 235 -13.06 15.56 -7.31
N ASP A 236 -14.14 16.17 -6.82
CA ASP A 236 -14.17 17.50 -6.24
C ASP A 236 -13.66 17.56 -4.78
N ASP A 237 -13.69 16.45 -4.02
CA ASP A 237 -13.35 16.44 -2.58
C ASP A 237 -11.85 16.66 -2.29
N LEU A 238 -10.99 16.36 -3.27
CA LEU A 238 -9.55 16.63 -3.21
C LEU A 238 -9.18 18.01 -3.75
N THR A 239 -10.07 18.66 -4.51
CA THR A 239 -9.79 19.93 -5.21
C THR A 239 -10.45 21.16 -4.59
N LEU A 240 -11.37 21.02 -3.64
CA LEU A 240 -12.02 22.14 -2.95
C LEU A 240 -11.72 22.17 -1.45
N VAL A 241 -10.57 22.73 -1.09
CA VAL A 241 -10.45 23.59 0.09
C VAL A 241 -9.51 24.72 -0.35
N GLU A 242 -9.99 25.97 -0.37
CA GLU A 242 -9.06 27.12 -0.37
C GLU A 242 -8.01 26.84 0.68
N ALA A 243 -6.73 26.74 0.29
CA ALA A 243 -5.65 26.42 1.21
C ALA A 243 -5.82 27.25 2.49
N PRO A 244 -6.22 26.63 3.63
CA PRO A 244 -6.44 27.41 4.82
C PRO A 244 -5.11 28.06 5.17
N ALA A 245 -5.19 29.33 5.57
CA ALA A 245 -4.04 30.18 5.89
C ALA A 245 -2.95 29.38 6.61
N ILE A 246 -1.69 29.60 6.19
CA ILE A 246 -0.47 28.99 6.73
C ILE A 246 -0.47 29.17 8.27
N GLY A 247 -1.06 28.22 8.97
CA GLY A 247 -1.23 28.18 10.41
C GLY A 247 -0.82 26.80 10.90
N ARG A 248 0.10 26.79 11.87
CA ARG A 248 0.75 25.65 12.56
C ARG A 248 0.16 24.25 12.26
N ARG A 249 0.51 23.66 11.13
CA ARG A 249 0.35 22.21 10.90
C ARG A 249 1.47 21.49 11.65
N SER A 250 1.14 20.36 12.28
CA SER A 250 2.15 19.49 12.91
C SER A 250 3.17 19.07 11.85
N PRO A 251 4.48 19.22 12.08
CA PRO A 251 5.47 18.85 11.07
C PRO A 251 5.36 17.35 10.75
N ALA A 252 5.38 17.02 9.47
CA ALA A 252 5.22 15.67 8.96
C ALA A 252 6.58 15.03 8.67
N VAL A 253 6.69 13.72 8.92
CA VAL A 253 7.92 12.96 8.66
C VAL A 253 7.56 11.71 7.86
N ILE A 254 8.14 11.56 6.67
CA ILE A 254 8.00 10.34 5.87
C ILE A 254 9.09 9.37 6.28
N VAL A 255 8.70 8.16 6.69
CA VAL A 255 9.61 7.05 7.00
C VAL A 255 9.34 5.91 6.01
N PRO A 256 10.19 5.75 4.98
CA PRO A 256 9.94 4.81 3.89
C PRO A 256 10.13 3.35 4.33
N GLY A 257 9.68 2.43 3.49
CA GLY A 257 9.82 0.98 3.64
C GLY A 257 11.18 0.42 3.23
N LEU A 258 11.25 -0.92 3.19
CA LEU A 258 12.40 -1.65 2.66
C LEU A 258 12.66 -1.18 1.23
N MET A 259 13.92 -0.90 0.88
CA MET A 259 14.32 -0.35 -0.42
C MET A 259 13.74 1.04 -0.74
N GLY A 260 13.12 1.73 0.21
CA GLY A 260 12.53 3.05 -0.02
C GLY A 260 13.48 4.23 0.17
N SER A 261 14.73 3.99 0.54
CA SER A 261 15.79 5.01 0.61
C SER A 261 16.89 4.72 -0.40
N GLN A 262 17.39 5.77 -1.05
CA GLN A 262 18.55 5.69 -1.94
C GLN A 262 19.79 5.31 -1.14
N LEU A 263 20.63 4.42 -1.69
CA LEU A 263 21.90 4.02 -1.10
C LEU A 263 23.06 4.44 -2.01
N TRP A 264 24.10 5.01 -1.41
CA TRP A 264 25.22 5.60 -2.12
C TRP A 264 26.56 5.09 -1.60
N ARG A 265 27.51 4.91 -2.51
CA ARG A 265 28.93 4.64 -2.22
C ARG A 265 29.76 5.84 -2.67
N GLY A 266 30.26 6.64 -1.74
CA GLY A 266 30.92 7.89 -2.10
C GLY A 266 29.97 8.77 -2.93
N SER A 267 30.36 9.18 -4.14
CA SER A 267 29.50 9.95 -5.05
C SER A 267 28.61 9.10 -5.96
N GLU A 268 28.66 7.78 -5.87
CA GLU A 268 27.95 6.86 -6.77
C GLU A 268 26.63 6.38 -6.15
N ARG A 269 25.52 6.55 -6.87
CA ARG A 269 24.21 6.02 -6.45
C ARG A 269 24.11 4.54 -6.80
N VAL A 270 24.06 3.68 -5.78
CA VAL A 270 23.97 2.22 -5.92
C VAL A 270 22.50 1.79 -6.04
N TRP A 271 21.61 2.36 -5.23
CA TRP A 271 20.16 2.11 -5.27
C TRP A 271 19.42 3.44 -5.53
N PRO A 272 18.41 3.51 -6.43
CA PRO A 272 17.51 2.45 -6.92
C PRO A 272 17.82 1.84 -8.30
N SER A 273 19.09 1.59 -8.63
CA SER A 273 19.42 0.95 -9.91
C SER A 273 19.06 -0.54 -9.91
N VAL A 274 17.93 -0.90 -10.52
CA VAL A 274 17.52 -2.32 -10.71
C VAL A 274 18.58 -3.10 -11.49
N ARG A 275 19.21 -2.45 -12.49
CA ARG A 275 20.34 -3.03 -13.23
C ARG A 275 21.47 -3.47 -12.31
N ARG A 276 21.89 -2.63 -11.35
CA ARG A 276 22.96 -3.00 -10.41
C ARG A 276 22.56 -4.10 -9.44
N LEU A 277 21.30 -4.12 -9.02
CA LEU A 277 20.77 -5.24 -8.24
C LEU A 277 20.95 -6.57 -9.00
N PHE A 278 20.87 -6.54 -10.32
CA PHE A 278 21.09 -7.69 -11.18
C PHE A 278 22.58 -7.97 -11.49
N THR A 279 23.35 -6.96 -11.88
CA THR A 279 24.74 -7.15 -12.35
C THR A 279 25.74 -7.32 -11.21
N GLU A 280 25.50 -6.68 -10.06
CA GLU A 280 26.42 -6.60 -8.93
C GLU A 280 25.69 -6.76 -7.57
N PRO A 281 24.92 -7.85 -7.35
CA PRO A 281 24.08 -8.02 -6.15
C PRO A 281 24.91 -8.04 -4.85
N ASP A 282 26.15 -8.52 -4.89
CA ASP A 282 27.01 -8.67 -3.72
C ASP A 282 27.39 -7.33 -3.06
N ILE A 283 27.24 -6.20 -3.78
CA ILE A 283 27.44 -4.85 -3.22
C ILE A 283 26.45 -4.58 -2.07
N PHE A 284 25.31 -5.26 -2.06
CA PHE A 284 24.29 -5.06 -1.04
C PHE A 284 24.56 -5.86 0.23
N CYS A 285 25.45 -6.85 0.24
CA CYS A 285 25.73 -7.71 1.40
C CYS A 285 26.12 -6.92 2.66
N LEU A 286 25.75 -7.43 3.84
CA LEU A 286 26.20 -6.96 5.14
C LEU A 286 26.85 -8.10 5.96
N PRO A 287 27.94 -7.86 6.71
CA PRO A 287 28.74 -6.64 6.73
C PRO A 287 29.77 -6.58 5.60
N ASP A 288 29.92 -7.65 4.80
CA ASP A 288 31.06 -7.85 3.89
C ASP A 288 31.01 -6.97 2.62
N GLY A 289 29.88 -6.33 2.33
CA GLY A 289 29.75 -5.35 1.26
C GLY A 289 30.38 -3.99 1.60
N PRO A 290 30.53 -3.09 0.60
CA PRO A 290 31.01 -1.73 0.87
C PRO A 290 30.05 -0.95 1.77
N GLU A 291 30.58 0.04 2.48
CA GLU A 291 29.77 0.98 3.25
C GLU A 291 28.88 1.79 2.30
N LEU A 292 27.56 1.66 2.47
CA LEU A 292 26.57 2.45 1.72
C LEU A 292 25.85 3.40 2.66
N GLY A 293 25.77 4.67 2.28
CA GLY A 293 25.10 5.72 3.04
C GLY A 293 23.74 6.09 2.43
N PRO A 294 22.69 6.28 3.26
CA PRO A 294 21.43 6.84 2.80
C PRO A 294 21.56 8.35 2.52
N ARG A 295 20.88 8.86 1.47
CA ARG A 295 20.88 10.32 1.15
C ARG A 295 19.51 10.95 0.93
N GLY A 296 18.51 10.16 0.59
CA GLY A 296 17.15 10.62 0.29
C GLY A 296 16.22 9.42 0.11
N ILE A 297 14.92 9.69 0.07
CA ILE A 297 13.95 8.65 -0.27
C ILE A 297 13.95 8.41 -1.78
N VAL A 298 13.42 7.27 -2.21
CA VAL A 298 13.30 6.95 -3.63
C VAL A 298 12.05 7.64 -4.16
N ASP A 299 12.21 8.65 -5.02
CA ASP A 299 11.07 9.33 -5.64
C ASP A 299 10.44 8.49 -6.76
N GLU A 300 11.29 7.83 -7.53
CA GLU A 300 10.95 7.00 -8.68
C GLU A 300 11.96 5.85 -8.82
N MET A 301 11.53 4.76 -9.44
CA MET A 301 12.37 3.62 -9.78
C MET A 301 12.28 3.36 -11.28
N VAL A 302 13.42 3.50 -11.97
CA VAL A 302 13.55 3.14 -13.38
C VAL A 302 13.81 1.64 -13.48
N ILE A 303 12.82 0.92 -13.99
CA ILE A 303 12.89 -0.53 -14.20
C ILE A 303 13.49 -0.81 -15.58
N VAL A 304 12.96 -0.14 -16.62
CA VAL A 304 13.57 -0.10 -17.96
C VAL A 304 13.77 1.36 -18.36
N PRO A 305 15.01 1.79 -18.65
CA PRO A 305 15.27 3.15 -19.11
C PRO A 305 14.36 3.53 -20.29
N ASN A 306 13.65 4.66 -20.18
CA ASN A 306 12.75 5.22 -21.19
C ASN A 306 11.50 4.39 -21.54
N LEU A 307 11.23 3.29 -20.83
CA LEU A 307 10.11 2.39 -21.16
C LEU A 307 9.25 2.03 -19.94
N LEU A 308 9.86 1.83 -18.77
CA LEU A 308 9.14 1.44 -17.57
C LEU A 308 9.71 2.13 -16.34
N GLU A 309 8.94 3.09 -15.84
CA GLU A 309 9.21 3.83 -14.60
C GLU A 309 8.08 3.61 -13.62
N GLN A 310 8.44 3.37 -12.36
CA GLN A 310 7.49 3.26 -11.27
C GLN A 310 7.70 4.41 -10.30
N GLU A 311 6.75 5.35 -10.25
CA GLU A 311 6.73 6.42 -9.26
C GLU A 311 6.57 5.81 -7.85
N GLN A 312 7.44 6.21 -6.93
CA GLN A 312 7.51 5.74 -5.54
C GLN A 312 7.00 6.85 -4.62
N TYR A 313 7.80 7.29 -3.63
CA TYR A 313 7.37 8.30 -2.66
C TYR A 313 7.21 9.70 -3.26
N GLY A 314 7.70 9.96 -4.47
CA GLY A 314 7.61 11.27 -5.13
C GLY A 314 6.17 11.78 -5.21
N ARG A 315 5.20 10.91 -5.53
CA ARG A 315 3.76 11.26 -5.55
C ARG A 315 3.21 11.62 -4.18
N LEU A 316 3.65 10.93 -3.14
CA LEU A 316 3.24 11.24 -1.77
C LEU A 316 3.78 12.61 -1.38
N THR A 317 5.07 12.88 -1.61
CA THR A 317 5.64 14.19 -1.30
C THR A 317 4.97 15.30 -2.11
N GLN A 318 4.78 15.11 -3.41
CA GLN A 318 4.10 16.10 -4.26
C GLN A 318 2.68 16.40 -3.76
N PHE A 319 1.93 15.38 -3.33
CA PHE A 319 0.63 15.58 -2.70
C PHE A 319 0.71 16.42 -1.41
N LEU A 320 1.67 16.14 -0.54
CA LEU A 320 1.87 16.91 0.69
C LEU A 320 2.24 18.37 0.40
N GLU A 321 3.10 18.63 -0.59
CA GLU A 321 3.51 19.98 -0.98
C GLU A 321 2.38 20.74 -1.69
N GLU A 322 1.81 20.18 -2.75
CA GLU A 322 0.84 20.87 -3.61
C GLU A 322 -0.56 20.96 -3.00
N ALA A 323 -1.05 19.87 -2.40
CA ALA A 323 -2.41 19.83 -1.85
C ALA A 323 -2.46 20.28 -0.40
N LEU A 324 -1.39 20.02 0.38
CA LEU A 324 -1.34 20.31 1.81
C LEU A 324 -0.28 21.36 2.19
N GLY A 325 0.35 22.05 1.24
CA GLY A 325 1.21 23.21 1.53
C GLY A 325 2.41 22.91 2.44
N TYR A 326 2.86 21.66 2.51
CA TYR A 326 4.10 21.32 3.20
C TYR A 326 5.31 21.81 2.40
N ALA A 327 6.42 22.05 3.09
CA ALA A 327 7.69 22.46 2.50
C ALA A 327 8.81 21.57 3.07
N ARG A 328 9.52 20.88 2.16
CA ARG A 328 10.69 20.04 2.50
C ARG A 328 11.71 20.80 3.35
N GLY A 329 12.22 20.14 4.38
CA GLY A 329 13.21 20.69 5.32
C GLY A 329 12.64 21.69 6.34
N VAL A 330 11.46 22.27 6.08
CA VAL A 330 10.83 23.25 6.99
C VAL A 330 9.83 22.56 7.90
N ASN A 331 8.78 21.97 7.35
CA ASN A 331 7.73 21.25 8.09
C ASN A 331 7.42 19.86 7.50
N LEU A 332 8.19 19.43 6.49
CA LEU A 332 8.20 18.08 5.96
C LEU A 332 9.63 17.52 5.96
N LEU A 333 9.84 16.42 6.67
CA LEU A 333 11.11 15.70 6.72
C LEU A 333 10.98 14.36 5.99
N GLU A 334 11.85 14.11 5.02
CA GLU A 334 12.01 12.81 4.36
C GLU A 334 13.15 12.05 5.04
N PHE A 335 12.82 11.06 5.87
CA PHE A 335 13.82 10.35 6.66
C PHE A 335 14.38 9.14 5.89
N ALA A 336 15.51 9.34 5.22
CA ALA A 336 16.24 8.26 4.56
C ALA A 336 17.10 7.45 5.54
N TYR A 337 17.13 6.13 5.40
CA TYR A 337 17.94 5.23 6.22
C TYR A 337 18.43 4.02 5.43
N ASP A 338 19.47 3.34 5.93
CA ASP A 338 19.89 2.06 5.35
C ASP A 338 18.88 0.98 5.75
N TRP A 339 18.08 0.54 4.78
CA TRP A 339 16.98 -0.42 4.97
C TRP A 339 17.44 -1.87 5.14
N ARG A 340 18.74 -2.15 4.97
CA ARG A 340 19.34 -3.47 5.20
C ARG A 340 19.69 -3.68 6.67
N GLN A 341 20.11 -2.61 7.36
CA GLN A 341 20.64 -2.67 8.72
C GLN A 341 19.55 -2.88 9.77
N ASP A 342 19.92 -3.33 10.97
CA ASP A 342 19.02 -3.52 12.12
C ASP A 342 18.09 -2.30 12.37
N VAL A 343 16.78 -2.54 12.46
CA VAL A 343 15.73 -1.54 12.71
C VAL A 343 16.04 -0.66 13.92
N ARG A 344 16.67 -1.21 14.97
CA ARG A 344 17.05 -0.48 16.19
C ARG A 344 18.08 0.61 15.91
N ILE A 345 18.97 0.39 14.93
CA ILE A 345 19.94 1.40 14.47
C ILE A 345 19.20 2.49 13.71
N SER A 346 18.31 2.12 12.79
CA SER A 346 17.51 3.05 12.00
C SER A 346 16.61 3.92 12.88
N ALA A 347 16.00 3.35 13.91
CA ALA A 347 15.17 4.08 14.86
C ALA A 347 15.96 5.08 15.73
N ARG A 348 17.21 4.75 16.11
CA ARG A 348 18.11 5.70 16.77
C ARG A 348 18.53 6.83 15.84
N LYS A 349 18.76 6.54 14.56
CA LYS A 349 19.01 7.57 13.53
C LYS A 349 17.79 8.47 13.33
N LEU A 350 16.57 7.92 13.36
CA LEU A 350 15.33 8.69 13.32
C LEU A 350 15.21 9.63 14.52
N ALA A 351 15.46 9.12 15.73
CA ALA A 351 15.46 9.93 16.95
C ALA A 351 16.45 11.11 16.84
N ALA A 352 17.69 10.84 16.43
CA ALA A 352 18.70 11.87 16.25
C ALA A 352 18.32 12.90 15.18
N ALA A 353 17.71 12.46 14.06
CA ALA A 353 17.26 13.35 13.01
C ALA A 353 16.13 14.29 13.50
N LEU A 354 15.18 13.77 14.26
CA LEU A 354 14.09 14.58 14.84
C LEU A 354 14.57 15.52 15.94
N ASP A 355 15.60 15.14 16.70
CA ASP A 355 16.22 15.99 17.72
C ASP A 355 17.01 17.16 17.11
N ALA A 356 17.63 16.93 15.96
CA ALA A 356 18.37 17.95 15.22
C ALA A 356 17.48 18.82 14.32
N TRP A 357 16.25 18.39 14.02
CA TRP A 357 15.36 19.12 13.12
C TRP A 357 14.79 20.38 13.79
N PRO A 358 14.89 21.58 13.17
CA PRO A 358 14.41 22.82 13.79
C PRO A 358 12.89 22.88 14.03
N ALA A 359 12.11 22.02 13.38
CA ALA A 359 10.67 21.97 13.56
C ALA A 359 10.32 21.45 14.96
N SER A 360 9.33 22.08 15.61
CA SER A 360 8.93 21.69 16.98
C SER A 360 7.86 20.60 16.99
N PRO A 361 7.89 19.65 17.95
CA PRO A 361 6.83 18.67 18.14
C PRO A 361 5.48 19.32 18.56
N PRO A 362 4.35 18.60 18.44
CA PRO A 362 4.24 17.20 18.06
C PRO A 362 4.44 16.96 16.56
N PHE A 363 5.11 15.86 16.22
CA PHE A 363 5.28 15.39 14.84
C PHE A 363 4.18 14.41 14.44
N THR A 364 3.85 14.39 13.15
CA THR A 364 3.06 13.31 12.55
C THR A 364 3.99 12.43 11.71
N LEU A 365 4.10 11.14 12.06
CA LEU A 365 4.89 10.19 11.29
C LEU A 365 4.02 9.50 10.24
N ILE A 366 4.44 9.53 8.98
CA ILE A 366 3.84 8.80 7.86
C ILE A 366 4.82 7.68 7.50
N ALA A 367 4.55 6.50 8.03
CA ALA A 367 5.45 5.35 7.93
C ALA A 367 4.89 4.32 6.95
N HIS A 368 5.73 3.81 6.06
CA HIS A 368 5.36 2.78 5.09
C HIS A 368 6.15 1.48 5.33
N SER A 369 5.47 0.33 5.28
CA SER A 369 6.09 -1.00 5.32
C SER A 369 7.11 -1.14 6.47
N LEU A 370 8.37 -1.50 6.21
CA LEU A 370 9.45 -1.56 7.23
C LEU A 370 9.59 -0.27 8.05
N GLY A 371 9.34 0.90 7.47
CA GLY A 371 9.37 2.19 8.15
C GLY A 371 8.39 2.27 9.32
N CYS A 372 7.31 1.48 9.28
CA CYS A 372 6.37 1.32 10.40
C CYS A 372 7.07 0.74 11.63
N LEU A 373 7.95 -0.24 11.45
CA LEU A 373 8.70 -0.86 12.55
C LEU A 373 9.78 0.09 13.10
N VAL A 374 10.45 0.84 12.24
CA VAL A 374 11.39 1.90 12.63
C VAL A 374 10.70 2.95 13.49
N SER A 375 9.55 3.44 13.02
CA SER A 375 8.76 4.47 13.69
C SER A 375 8.21 3.98 15.04
N ARG A 376 7.65 2.76 15.07
CA ARG A 376 7.18 2.16 16.32
C ARG A 376 8.30 1.97 17.32
N PHE A 377 9.47 1.45 16.90
CA PHE A 377 10.58 1.25 17.84
C PHE A 377 11.05 2.59 18.44
N TYR A 378 11.13 3.65 17.64
CA TYR A 378 11.42 5.00 18.13
C TYR A 378 10.41 5.46 19.19
N ILE A 379 9.10 5.31 18.92
CA ILE A 379 8.03 5.73 19.83
C ILE A 379 8.04 4.93 21.13
N GLU A 380 8.10 3.61 21.02
CA GLU A 380 7.94 2.68 22.14
C GLU A 380 9.18 2.60 23.02
N ARG A 381 10.38 2.74 22.44
CA ARG A 381 11.64 2.43 23.13
C ARG A 381 12.64 3.57 23.22
N LEU A 382 12.51 4.61 22.40
CA LEU A 382 13.50 5.70 22.34
C LEU A 382 12.90 7.06 22.73
N GLY A 383 11.77 7.06 23.45
CA GLY A 383 11.14 8.30 23.96
C GLY A 383 10.28 9.05 22.94
N GLY A 384 10.09 8.51 21.73
CA GLY A 384 9.34 9.17 20.66
C GLY A 384 7.88 9.45 20.99
N HIS A 385 7.26 8.70 21.91
CA HIS A 385 5.89 8.96 22.40
C HIS A 385 5.70 10.36 23.00
N SER A 386 6.77 11.03 23.45
CA SER A 386 6.71 12.41 23.95
C SER A 386 6.75 13.47 22.84
N LYS A 387 7.14 13.09 21.62
CA LYS A 387 7.37 13.99 20.48
C LYS A 387 6.43 13.74 19.30
N VAL A 388 5.80 12.56 19.23
CA VAL A 388 4.91 12.17 18.15
C VAL A 388 3.46 12.27 18.62
N GLY A 389 2.66 13.08 17.93
CA GLY A 389 1.24 13.23 18.22
C GLY A 389 0.35 12.24 17.47
N ARG A 390 0.79 11.79 16.28
CA ARG A 390 0.03 10.89 15.42
C ARG A 390 0.96 10.00 14.60
N LEU A 391 0.56 8.74 14.40
CA LEU A 391 1.30 7.75 13.61
C LEU A 391 0.40 7.15 12.52
N LEU A 392 0.75 7.36 11.26
CA LEU A 392 0.04 6.82 10.09
C LEU A 392 0.87 5.66 9.54
N LEU A 393 0.29 4.46 9.55
CA LEU A 393 0.96 3.19 9.28
C LEU A 393 0.45 2.61 7.96
N LEU A 394 1.21 2.75 6.88
CA LEU A 394 0.84 2.27 5.56
C LEU A 394 1.43 0.86 5.36
N GLY A 395 0.60 -0.18 5.36
CA GLY A 395 1.00 -1.56 5.07
C GLY A 395 2.07 -2.11 6.03
N GLY A 396 2.08 -1.71 7.30
CA GLY A 396 3.16 -2.10 8.22
C GLY A 396 3.14 -3.60 8.56
N PRO A 397 4.25 -4.37 8.41
CA PRO A 397 4.30 -5.78 8.78
C PRO A 397 4.47 -5.94 10.30
N HIS A 398 3.50 -5.49 11.09
CA HIS A 398 3.60 -5.40 12.55
C HIS A 398 3.85 -6.75 13.20
N TYR A 399 3.24 -7.80 12.64
CA TYR A 399 3.42 -9.18 13.09
C TYR A 399 4.24 -10.02 12.10
N GLY A 400 4.88 -9.37 11.12
CA GLY A 400 5.76 -9.98 10.13
C GLY A 400 5.09 -10.39 8.82
N ALA A 401 5.88 -10.74 7.81
CA ALA A 401 5.41 -11.06 6.46
C ALA A 401 5.85 -12.47 6.07
N PRO A 402 4.93 -13.43 5.81
CA PRO A 402 5.31 -14.80 5.48
C PRO A 402 6.10 -14.90 4.17
N ARG A 403 5.93 -13.93 3.26
CA ARG A 403 6.72 -13.81 2.03
C ARG A 403 8.23 -13.74 2.29
N MET A 404 8.67 -13.17 3.42
CA MET A 404 10.09 -13.10 3.75
C MET A 404 10.71 -14.49 4.05
N VAL A 405 9.92 -15.44 4.55
CA VAL A 405 10.35 -16.83 4.71
C VAL A 405 10.64 -17.45 3.35
N SER A 406 9.75 -17.21 2.37
CA SER A 406 9.95 -17.66 0.99
C SER A 406 11.21 -17.06 0.39
N TYR A 407 11.48 -15.78 0.63
CA TYR A 407 12.70 -15.12 0.13
C TYR A 407 13.98 -15.67 0.74
N LEU A 408 13.99 -15.97 2.05
CA LEU A 408 15.16 -16.58 2.70
C LEU A 408 15.38 -18.04 2.25
N PHE A 409 14.34 -18.74 1.82
CA PHE A 409 14.42 -20.14 1.41
C PHE A 409 14.65 -20.31 -0.11
N LYS A 410 13.76 -19.75 -0.94
CA LYS A 410 13.77 -19.87 -2.41
C LYS A 410 14.50 -18.73 -3.13
N GLY A 411 14.65 -17.58 -2.46
CA GLY A 411 15.11 -16.34 -3.10
C GLY A 411 13.99 -15.40 -3.52
N VAL A 412 14.37 -14.23 -4.00
CA VAL A 412 13.43 -13.15 -4.35
C VAL A 412 12.84 -13.39 -5.73
N GLU A 413 11.54 -13.66 -5.78
CA GLU A 413 10.75 -13.84 -7.01
C GLU A 413 10.34 -12.47 -7.60
N LEU A 414 11.30 -11.68 -8.04
CA LEU A 414 11.04 -10.40 -8.74
C LEU A 414 10.69 -10.62 -10.23
N LEU A 415 11.26 -11.67 -10.86
CA LEU A 415 11.01 -12.21 -12.22
C LEU A 415 11.35 -13.73 -12.19
N PRO A 416 11.10 -14.55 -13.23
CA PRO A 416 11.45 -15.99 -13.26
C PRO A 416 12.98 -16.22 -13.36
N PHE A 417 13.73 -15.73 -12.38
CA PHE A 417 15.18 -15.80 -12.34
C PHE A 417 15.63 -17.20 -11.90
N GLY A 418 16.39 -17.90 -12.75
CA GLY A 418 16.94 -19.23 -12.44
C GLY A 418 18.02 -19.20 -11.35
N LEU A 419 19.30 -19.39 -11.74
CA LEU A 419 20.44 -19.42 -10.80
C LEU A 419 20.68 -18.06 -10.08
N MET A 420 20.09 -16.98 -10.59
CA MET A 420 20.23 -15.63 -10.02
C MET A 420 19.36 -15.42 -8.77
N GLY A 421 18.26 -16.18 -8.62
CA GLY A 421 17.44 -16.16 -7.41
C GLY A 421 18.23 -16.56 -6.17
N GLU A 422 19.22 -17.44 -6.33
CA GLU A 422 20.10 -17.89 -5.25
C GLU A 422 21.07 -16.79 -4.79
N ARG A 423 21.66 -16.02 -5.70
CA ARG A 423 22.54 -14.91 -5.32
C ARG A 423 21.79 -13.81 -4.58
N LEU A 424 20.60 -13.46 -5.06
CA LEU A 424 19.74 -12.48 -4.38
C LEU A 424 19.25 -12.99 -3.02
N ARG A 425 18.95 -14.29 -2.90
CA ARG A 425 18.65 -14.94 -1.61
C ARG A 425 19.82 -14.74 -0.64
N ASP A 426 21.03 -15.06 -1.05
CA ASP A 426 22.21 -15.01 -0.19
C ASP A 426 22.49 -13.58 0.27
N VAL A 427 22.31 -12.59 -0.62
CA VAL A 427 22.36 -11.16 -0.29
C VAL A 427 21.28 -10.78 0.74
N VAL A 428 20.01 -11.11 0.49
CA VAL A 428 18.89 -10.77 1.40
C VAL A 428 19.03 -11.46 2.76
N ALA A 429 19.61 -12.66 2.78
CA ALA A 429 19.93 -13.40 4.00
C ALA A 429 21.03 -12.73 4.85
N THR A 430 21.74 -11.73 4.31
CA THR A 430 22.68 -10.94 5.11
C THR A 430 22.01 -9.80 5.89
N PHE A 431 20.76 -9.44 5.58
CA PHE A 431 20.13 -8.26 6.16
C PHE A 431 19.48 -8.59 7.51
N PRO A 432 19.86 -7.92 8.62
CA PRO A 432 19.12 -8.02 9.88
C PRO A 432 17.60 -7.80 9.72
N THR A 433 17.18 -6.91 8.80
CA THR A 433 15.77 -6.59 8.59
C THR A 433 14.95 -7.75 8.06
N SER A 434 15.53 -8.63 7.23
CA SER A 434 14.87 -9.85 6.74
C SER A 434 14.39 -10.72 7.89
N TYR A 435 15.19 -10.84 8.95
CA TYR A 435 14.84 -11.62 10.14
C TYR A 435 13.88 -10.85 11.06
N GLN A 436 14.05 -9.53 11.18
CA GLN A 436 13.20 -8.68 12.02
C GLN A 436 11.76 -8.56 11.50
N ILE A 437 11.49 -8.89 10.24
CA ILE A 437 10.13 -8.93 9.67
C ILE A 437 9.57 -10.35 9.54
N LEU A 438 10.22 -11.37 10.10
CA LEU A 438 9.66 -12.72 10.13
C LEU A 438 8.32 -12.74 10.91
N PRO A 439 7.37 -13.60 10.50
CA PRO A 439 6.10 -13.78 11.19
C PRO A 439 6.28 -14.13 12.67
N THR A 440 5.49 -13.49 13.53
CA THR A 440 5.39 -13.79 14.97
C THR A 440 4.13 -14.58 15.30
N TYR A 441 3.44 -15.10 14.28
CA TYR A 441 2.21 -15.87 14.38
C TYR A 441 2.35 -17.17 13.58
N ALA A 442 1.49 -18.15 13.88
CA ALA A 442 1.52 -19.44 13.20
C ALA A 442 1.04 -19.30 11.75
N CYS A 443 1.99 -19.30 10.80
CA CYS A 443 1.71 -19.31 9.36
C CYS A 443 2.58 -20.30 8.59
N VAL A 444 3.51 -20.99 9.24
CA VAL A 444 4.35 -22.03 8.64
C VAL A 444 4.06 -23.33 9.35
N PHE A 445 3.77 -24.38 8.59
CA PHE A 445 3.40 -25.69 9.11
C PHE A 445 4.30 -26.76 8.48
N ASP A 446 4.74 -27.71 9.30
CA ASP A 446 5.52 -28.85 8.83
C ASP A 446 4.66 -29.89 8.09
N GLN A 447 5.29 -30.95 7.56
CA GLN A 447 4.60 -31.99 6.81
C GLN A 447 3.57 -32.79 7.64
N GLU A 448 3.56 -32.67 8.97
CA GLU A 448 2.54 -33.23 9.86
C GLU A 448 1.46 -32.20 10.25
N GLY A 449 1.51 -31.00 9.71
CA GLY A 449 0.58 -29.90 9.99
C GLY A 449 0.84 -29.17 11.31
N ARG A 450 2.01 -29.37 11.94
CA ARG A 450 2.37 -28.69 13.20
C ARG A 450 2.98 -27.32 12.89
N PRO A 451 2.62 -26.27 13.66
CA PRO A 451 3.19 -24.95 13.44
C PRO A 451 4.69 -24.92 13.76
N VAL A 452 5.46 -24.26 12.90
CA VAL A 452 6.90 -24.00 13.10
C VAL A 452 7.08 -22.59 13.64
N ASP A 453 7.65 -22.45 14.84
CA ASP A 453 8.03 -21.15 15.40
C ASP A 453 9.34 -20.67 14.78
N LEU A 454 9.23 -19.85 13.74
CA LEU A 454 10.38 -19.36 12.96
C LEU A 454 11.41 -18.60 13.79
N LEU A 455 11.03 -17.97 14.89
CA LEU A 455 11.93 -17.15 15.71
C LEU A 455 12.70 -17.96 16.75
N HIS A 456 12.17 -19.12 17.17
CA HIS A 456 12.78 -19.97 18.19
C HIS A 456 13.37 -21.25 17.64
N ASP A 457 12.78 -21.82 16.59
CA ASP A 457 13.36 -22.93 15.86
C ASP A 457 14.48 -22.39 14.96
N GLU A 458 15.75 -22.58 15.34
CA GLU A 458 16.90 -22.12 14.54
C GLU A 458 17.34 -23.16 13.49
N THR A 459 16.73 -24.35 13.48
CA THR A 459 17.19 -25.48 12.65
C THR A 459 16.85 -25.33 11.18
N TRP A 460 15.84 -24.52 10.85
CA TRP A 460 15.49 -24.20 9.45
C TRP A 460 16.51 -23.26 8.78
N LEU A 461 17.41 -22.64 9.55
CA LEU A 461 18.44 -21.74 9.06
C LEU A 461 19.85 -22.37 9.13
N PRO A 462 20.69 -22.10 8.11
CA PRO A 462 22.13 -22.25 8.17
C PRO A 462 22.75 -21.55 9.40
N GLU A 463 23.81 -22.14 9.96
CA GLU A 463 24.49 -21.63 11.15
C GLU A 463 24.90 -20.15 11.08
N PRO A 464 25.46 -19.61 9.98
CA PRO A 464 25.88 -18.21 9.90
C PRO A 464 24.74 -17.21 10.13
N GLN A 465 23.50 -17.61 9.84
CA GLN A 465 22.33 -16.72 9.88
C GLN A 465 21.63 -16.75 11.25
N ARG A 466 21.94 -17.72 12.11
CA ARG A 466 21.29 -17.87 13.43
C ARG A 466 21.55 -16.67 14.36
N GLY A 467 22.68 -16.00 14.21
CA GLY A 467 22.97 -14.75 14.92
C GLY A 467 21.97 -13.64 14.60
N LEU A 468 21.59 -13.49 13.32
CA LEU A 468 20.60 -12.52 12.88
C LEU A 468 19.19 -12.86 13.40
N LEU A 469 18.85 -14.15 13.47
CA LEU A 469 17.59 -14.60 14.06
C LEU A 469 17.48 -14.26 15.55
N ARG A 470 18.59 -14.40 16.31
CA ARG A 470 18.62 -14.00 17.74
C ARG A 470 18.41 -12.49 17.91
N LEU A 471 19.07 -11.67 17.08
CA LEU A 471 18.85 -10.21 17.08
C LEU A 471 17.40 -9.86 16.74
N ALA A 472 16.77 -10.60 15.82
CA ALA A 472 15.36 -10.43 15.49
C ALA A 472 14.45 -10.80 16.67
N ARG A 473 14.73 -11.88 17.39
CA ARG A 473 13.97 -12.28 18.59
C ARG A 473 14.01 -11.21 19.67
N GLU A 474 15.21 -10.69 19.98
CA GLU A 474 15.38 -9.58 20.91
C GLU A 474 14.61 -8.33 20.47
N PHE A 475 14.71 -7.99 19.18
CA PHE A 475 13.99 -6.85 18.62
C PHE A 475 12.47 -7.01 18.77
N ARG A 476 11.90 -8.18 18.47
CA ARG A 476 10.47 -8.44 18.60
C ARG A 476 10.00 -8.39 20.06
N GLN A 477 10.79 -8.98 20.97
CA GLN A 477 10.53 -8.92 22.40
C GLN A 477 10.55 -7.47 22.90
N GLN A 478 11.50 -6.66 22.43
CA GLN A 478 11.54 -5.24 22.72
C GLN A 478 10.37 -4.50 22.07
N LEU A 479 10.05 -4.69 20.80
CA LEU A 479 9.01 -3.89 20.15
C LEU A 479 7.62 -4.11 20.76
N GLY A 480 7.24 -5.37 21.01
CA GLY A 480 5.90 -5.73 21.46
C GLY A 480 4.79 -5.41 20.44
N ASP A 481 3.54 -5.45 20.89
CA ASP A 481 2.32 -5.24 20.10
C ASP A 481 1.65 -3.87 20.35
N GLY A 482 2.16 -3.10 21.32
CA GLY A 482 1.60 -1.82 21.73
C GLY A 482 1.80 -0.69 20.74
N CYS A 483 1.00 0.36 20.96
CA CYS A 483 1.11 1.67 20.35
C CYS A 483 0.77 2.75 21.40
N ARG A 484 1.75 3.53 21.85
CA ARG A 484 1.58 4.57 22.88
C ARG A 484 1.02 5.89 22.37
N VAL A 485 0.97 6.07 21.06
CA VAL A 485 0.45 7.27 20.41
C VAL A 485 -0.78 6.91 19.59
N PRO A 486 -1.71 7.85 19.37
CA PRO A 486 -2.81 7.62 18.45
C PRO A 486 -2.29 7.23 17.06
N ALA A 487 -2.76 6.10 16.54
CA ALA A 487 -2.30 5.54 15.28
C ALA A 487 -3.44 5.10 14.37
N VAL A 488 -3.19 5.13 13.07
CA VAL A 488 -4.09 4.64 12.02
C VAL A 488 -3.36 3.58 11.20
N SER A 489 -3.87 2.36 11.19
CA SER A 489 -3.43 1.29 10.29
C SER A 489 -4.14 1.45 8.93
N ILE A 490 -3.41 1.93 7.94
CA ILE A 490 -3.83 2.05 6.54
C ILE A 490 -3.31 0.81 5.80
N PHE A 491 -4.17 -0.07 5.30
CA PHE A 491 -3.71 -1.35 4.75
C PHE A 491 -4.53 -1.85 3.57
N GLY A 492 -3.86 -2.62 2.70
CA GLY A 492 -4.50 -3.27 1.56
C GLY A 492 -5.28 -4.52 1.96
N TYR A 493 -6.42 -4.77 1.33
CA TYR A 493 -7.18 -6.02 1.45
C TYR A 493 -7.67 -6.53 0.09
N GLY A 494 -8.17 -7.77 0.07
CA GLY A 494 -8.80 -8.37 -1.12
C GLY A 494 -7.82 -8.89 -2.18
N LEU A 495 -6.53 -8.56 -2.09
CA LEU A 495 -5.53 -9.04 -3.04
C LEU A 495 -4.94 -10.41 -2.63
N LYS A 496 -4.65 -11.25 -3.62
CA LYS A 496 -3.95 -12.53 -3.42
C LYS A 496 -2.62 -12.27 -2.73
N THR A 497 -2.51 -12.76 -1.51
CA THR A 497 -1.39 -12.52 -0.62
C THR A 497 -0.98 -13.83 0.02
N LEU A 498 0.32 -14.07 0.14
CA LEU A 498 0.85 -15.26 0.78
C LEU A 498 0.49 -15.27 2.28
N THR A 499 -0.43 -16.15 2.67
CA THR A 499 -0.98 -16.24 4.04
C THR A 499 -0.38 -17.38 4.84
N SER A 500 -0.02 -18.48 4.20
CA SER A 500 0.59 -19.64 4.86
C SER A 500 1.60 -20.38 3.99
N LEU A 501 2.45 -21.16 4.67
CA LEU A 501 3.50 -21.97 4.09
C LEU A 501 3.43 -23.38 4.66
N GLN A 502 3.52 -24.37 3.78
CA GLN A 502 3.72 -25.77 4.13
C GLN A 502 5.16 -26.13 3.80
N VAL A 503 5.90 -26.69 4.76
CA VAL A 503 7.31 -27.05 4.59
C VAL A 503 7.53 -28.52 4.86
N THR A 504 8.42 -29.15 4.08
CA THR A 504 8.96 -30.47 4.44
C THR A 504 10.30 -30.27 5.11
N ARG A 505 10.55 -30.99 6.21
CA ARG A 505 11.77 -30.88 7.02
C ARG A 505 12.56 -32.18 6.97
N ASP A 506 13.89 -32.06 6.98
CA ASP A 506 14.76 -33.23 7.14
C ASP A 506 14.92 -33.63 8.62
N ALA A 507 15.69 -34.67 8.87
CA ALA A 507 15.95 -35.16 10.23
C ALA A 507 16.70 -34.16 11.13
N SER A 508 17.39 -33.17 10.55
CA SER A 508 18.05 -32.09 11.28
C SER A 508 17.10 -30.92 11.59
N GLY A 509 15.89 -30.92 11.01
CA GLY A 509 14.91 -29.85 11.10
C GLY A 509 15.04 -28.79 10.01
N ALA A 510 16.02 -28.91 9.11
CA ALA A 510 16.21 -27.99 7.99
C ALA A 510 15.07 -28.13 6.97
N PHE A 511 14.66 -27.03 6.36
CA PHE A 511 13.66 -27.06 5.30
C PHE A 511 14.22 -27.69 4.03
N GLN A 512 13.48 -28.63 3.44
CA GLN A 512 13.82 -29.27 2.17
C GLN A 512 12.95 -28.76 1.02
N SER A 513 11.68 -28.48 1.29
CA SER A 513 10.76 -27.88 0.32
C SER A 513 9.77 -26.96 1.00
N LEU A 514 9.19 -26.06 0.23
CA LEU A 514 8.22 -25.07 0.69
C LEU A 514 7.14 -24.89 -0.37
N HIS A 515 5.88 -25.03 0.04
CA HIS A 515 4.70 -24.71 -0.74
C HIS A 515 4.01 -23.50 -0.11
N ALA A 516 3.79 -22.46 -0.91
CA ALA A 516 3.08 -21.27 -0.48
C ALA A 516 1.58 -21.36 -0.82
N THR A 517 0.74 -20.89 0.09
CA THR A 517 -0.69 -20.68 -0.16
C THR A 517 -0.95 -19.19 -0.19
N GLU A 518 -1.57 -18.74 -1.28
CA GLU A 518 -2.00 -17.35 -1.44
C GLU A 518 -3.52 -17.25 -1.43
N GLU A 519 -4.05 -16.31 -0.65
CA GLU A 519 -5.48 -16.07 -0.50
C GLU A 519 -5.81 -14.57 -0.65
N PRO A 520 -7.04 -14.20 -1.06
CA PRO A 520 -7.50 -12.81 -1.07
C PRO A 520 -7.65 -12.28 0.37
N GLY A 521 -6.58 -11.71 0.92
CA GLY A 521 -6.48 -11.42 2.37
C GLY A 521 -5.30 -10.52 2.76
N GLY A 522 -4.95 -9.57 1.89
CA GLY A 522 -3.87 -8.61 2.13
C GLY A 522 -3.63 -7.70 0.94
N ASP A 523 -2.40 -7.18 0.83
CA ASP A 523 -1.99 -6.18 -0.15
C ASP A 523 -1.03 -6.72 -1.23
N ALA A 524 -1.09 -8.03 -1.49
CA ALA A 524 -0.16 -8.84 -2.29
C ALA A 524 1.22 -9.09 -1.67
N THR A 525 1.59 -8.37 -0.61
CA THR A 525 2.88 -8.55 0.10
C THR A 525 2.67 -9.00 1.54
N VAL A 526 1.84 -8.28 2.29
CA VAL A 526 1.62 -8.43 3.71
C VAL A 526 0.14 -8.81 3.95
N PRO A 527 -0.13 -9.91 4.68
CA PRO A 527 -1.49 -10.26 5.06
C PRO A 527 -2.13 -9.20 5.95
N GLU A 528 -3.44 -8.99 5.82
CA GLU A 528 -4.18 -7.99 6.60
C GLU A 528 -4.12 -8.23 8.11
N THR A 529 -3.99 -9.49 8.52
CA THR A 529 -3.81 -9.89 9.93
C THR A 529 -2.48 -9.39 10.51
N SER A 530 -1.50 -9.07 9.67
CA SER A 530 -0.21 -8.53 10.07
C SER A 530 -0.15 -6.99 10.04
N THR A 531 -1.05 -6.35 9.27
CA THR A 531 -1.04 -4.90 9.06
C THR A 531 -1.88 -4.11 10.04
N VAL A 532 -2.82 -4.74 10.74
CA VAL A 532 -3.66 -4.08 11.74
C VAL A 532 -2.97 -4.08 13.10
N LEU A 533 -2.41 -2.95 13.50
CA LEU A 533 -1.80 -2.81 14.83
C LEU A 533 -2.88 -2.79 15.94
N ALA A 534 -2.68 -3.56 17.00
CA ALA A 534 -3.56 -3.53 18.16
C ALA A 534 -3.71 -2.10 18.72
N GLY A 535 -4.96 -1.70 19.02
CA GLY A 535 -5.28 -0.37 19.55
C GLY A 535 -5.29 0.78 18.52
N SER A 536 -4.92 0.53 17.26
CA SER A 536 -5.02 1.55 16.21
C SER A 536 -6.43 1.69 15.64
N GLU A 537 -6.75 2.88 15.12
CA GLU A 537 -7.82 3.06 14.14
C GLU A 537 -7.45 2.32 12.85
N ILE A 538 -8.45 1.99 12.02
CA ILE A 538 -8.19 1.31 10.74
C ILE A 538 -8.65 2.14 9.55
N HIS A 539 -7.98 1.95 8.42
CA HIS A 539 -8.38 2.48 7.12
C HIS A 539 -8.02 1.45 6.03
N PRO A 540 -8.86 0.44 5.82
CA PRO A 540 -8.64 -0.56 4.78
C PRO A 540 -8.87 0.07 3.39
N VAL A 541 -8.09 -0.36 2.41
CA VAL A 541 -8.18 0.01 0.99
C VAL A 541 -7.95 -1.22 0.12
N GLU A 542 -8.60 -1.35 -1.03
CA GLU A 542 -8.35 -2.50 -1.93
C GLU A 542 -7.11 -2.24 -2.82
N GLN A 543 -5.94 -2.06 -2.22
CA GLN A 543 -4.76 -1.61 -2.95
C GLN A 543 -3.50 -2.43 -2.66
N ALA A 544 -2.65 -2.57 -3.67
CA ALA A 544 -1.38 -3.28 -3.57
C ALA A 544 -0.37 -2.51 -2.69
N HIS A 545 0.50 -3.26 -2.01
CA HIS A 545 1.46 -2.76 -1.02
C HIS A 545 2.24 -1.53 -1.50
N GLY A 546 2.90 -1.67 -2.66
CA GLY A 546 3.72 -0.62 -3.26
C GLY A 546 2.94 0.56 -3.83
N SER A 547 1.62 0.55 -3.77
CA SER A 547 0.74 1.58 -4.34
C SER A 547 -0.18 2.22 -3.30
N LEU A 548 -0.07 1.83 -2.01
CA LEU A 548 -0.89 2.38 -0.93
C LEU A 548 -0.78 3.91 -0.84
N TYR A 549 0.42 4.46 -0.97
CA TYR A 549 0.67 5.90 -0.81
C TYR A 549 0.24 6.76 -2.02
N VAL A 550 -0.08 6.14 -3.17
CA VAL A 550 -0.59 6.85 -4.35
C VAL A 550 -2.11 6.79 -4.47
N ASP A 551 -2.75 5.92 -3.68
CA ASP A 551 -4.19 5.72 -3.66
C ASP A 551 -4.95 6.97 -3.20
N GLN A 552 -6.11 7.20 -3.82
CA GLN A 552 -6.92 8.40 -3.57
C GLN A 552 -7.56 8.39 -2.19
N ASP A 553 -8.05 7.24 -1.75
CA ASP A 553 -8.71 7.09 -0.47
C ASP A 553 -7.68 7.14 0.68
N VAL A 554 -6.46 6.63 0.44
CA VAL A 554 -5.32 6.87 1.33
C VAL A 554 -4.96 8.36 1.40
N LYS A 555 -4.81 9.06 0.26
CA LYS A 555 -4.53 10.51 0.24
C LYS A 555 -5.60 11.31 0.98
N MET A 556 -6.87 10.96 0.81
CA MET A 556 -7.99 11.55 1.55
C MET A 556 -7.83 11.33 3.05
N ARG A 557 -7.51 10.10 3.49
CA ARG A 557 -7.27 9.82 4.90
C ARG A 557 -6.08 10.60 5.45
N LEU A 558 -4.98 10.69 4.72
CA LEU A 558 -3.82 11.49 5.09
C LEU A 558 -4.19 12.97 5.25
N LYS A 559 -4.96 13.54 4.31
CA LYS A 559 -5.48 14.91 4.40
C LYS A 559 -6.29 15.12 5.68
N LEU A 560 -7.21 14.22 6.01
CA LEU A 560 -8.00 14.33 7.25
C LEU A 560 -7.13 14.28 8.51
N GLU A 561 -6.13 13.40 8.55
CA GLU A 561 -5.26 13.25 9.73
C GLU A 561 -4.26 14.39 9.89
N LEU A 562 -3.80 14.99 8.79
CA LEU A 562 -2.83 16.09 8.79
C LEU A 562 -3.48 17.48 8.96
N LEU A 563 -4.81 17.58 8.83
CA LEU A 563 -5.58 18.81 9.05
C LEU A 563 -6.28 18.87 10.42
N ARG A 564 -6.21 17.79 11.21
CA ARG A 564 -6.62 17.77 12.61
C ARG A 564 -5.58 18.48 13.47
#